data_AF-A0A4Z1G1M0-F1
#
_entry.id   AF-A0A4Z1G1M0-F1
#
_cell.length_a   1.000
_cell.length_b   1.000
_cell.length_c   1.000
_cell.angle_alpha   90.00
_cell.angle_beta   90.00
_cell.angle_gamma   90.00
#
_symmetry.space_group_name_H-M   'P 1'
#
loop_
_entity.id
_entity.type
_entity.pdbx_description
1 polymer ?
#
loop_
_entity_poly.entity_id
_entity_poly.type
_entity_poly.pdbx_seq_one_letter_code
_entity_poly.pdbx_strand_id
1 'polypeptide(L)'
;MSQPPDSKEQPPRRFFGYPKPVEGPAIPLNMPVEPLVIALANDSEVSYVPDFDRSSFQDFPSHYHTVADYHEKYLSGERTPLAVCKSLLPLIRRNIATPFHHAISFIATNVDSVLAAAEKSTARYAAGKSIGLLDGVPTAIKDASHIAGYRKTNGRAANDELFPISETSDWPIQKLEESYAVAAGLVPFTFGADGGSIRIPAAFCGIYGLKPTYGRLEDTSSTVVVTGPLASSMMDLEAMYRVLAQPNPSDSICQSFGASKQSSYCEFAAKIIGIYKSWFARSNASVLEVCQKAIDHYQNQLGFEVVDIELPYIPEGQDAHCGNPAISAPVGYADPVETAGEGKIPIGLMAIGDWGSKDQLLGWGREAEIYLNHVYEGGRKRPNGEGWVDVFKLASSQMDTVS
;
A
#
# COMPACT_ATOMS: atom_id res chain seq x y z
N MET A 1 -23.37 65.85 13.67
CA MET A 1 -24.26 64.76 14.14
C MET A 1 -24.59 63.93 12.90
N SER A 2 -24.32 62.65 12.78
CA SER A 2 -24.03 61.57 13.73
C SER A 2 -23.30 60.46 12.95
N GLN A 3 -22.24 59.89 13.53
CA GLN A 3 -21.58 58.69 13.01
C GLN A 3 -22.55 57.49 13.03
N PRO A 4 -22.42 56.52 12.09
CA PRO A 4 -23.12 55.25 12.20
C PRO A 4 -22.57 54.43 13.38
N PRO A 5 -23.40 53.56 13.99
CA PRO A 5 -23.13 52.97 15.30
C PRO A 5 -22.02 51.92 15.26
N ASP A 6 -21.33 51.82 16.40
CA ASP A 6 -20.24 50.89 16.72
C ASP A 6 -20.45 49.49 16.14
N SER A 7 -19.54 49.09 15.24
CA SER A 7 -19.32 47.69 14.96
C SER A 7 -18.79 47.04 16.24
N LYS A 8 -19.62 46.24 16.91
CA LYS A 8 -19.17 45.33 17.97
C LYS A 8 -17.93 44.59 17.47
N GLU A 9 -16.79 44.78 18.14
CA GLU A 9 -15.58 44.01 17.91
C GLU A 9 -15.94 42.52 17.96
N GLN A 10 -15.86 41.84 16.81
CA GLN A 10 -15.76 40.40 16.81
C GLN A 10 -14.38 40.06 17.38
N PRO A 11 -14.27 39.16 18.38
CA PRO A 11 -12.97 38.78 18.89
C PRO A 11 -12.17 38.14 17.73
N PRO A 12 -10.84 38.34 17.69
CA PRO A 12 -10.01 37.74 16.65
C PRO A 12 -10.21 36.21 16.69
N ARG A 13 -10.57 35.62 15.55
CA ARG A 13 -10.57 34.16 15.40
C ARG A 13 -9.14 33.67 15.63
N ARG A 14 -8.88 33.13 16.82
CA ARG A 14 -7.63 32.42 17.12
C ARG A 14 -7.61 31.14 16.28
N PHE A 15 -6.92 31.16 15.15
CA PHE A 15 -6.37 29.93 14.57
C PHE A 15 -5.08 29.63 15.35
N PHE A 16 -5.15 28.56 16.14
CA PHE A 16 -4.07 27.89 16.89
C PHE A 16 -2.95 28.79 17.45
N GLY A 17 -3.10 29.14 18.73
CA GLY A 17 -2.10 29.91 19.48
C GLY A 17 -0.84 29.11 19.82
N TYR A 18 0.11 29.05 18.88
CA TYR A 18 1.50 28.75 19.18
C TYR A 18 2.34 30.05 19.18
N PRO A 19 3.29 30.21 20.11
CA PRO A 19 4.21 31.34 20.08
C PRO A 19 5.10 31.29 18.82
N LYS A 20 5.67 32.45 18.46
CA LYS A 20 6.60 32.61 17.32
C LYS A 20 7.68 31.51 17.29
N PRO A 21 8.18 31.11 16.10
CA PRO A 21 9.30 30.21 15.98
C PRO A 21 10.46 30.72 16.84
N VAL A 22 10.94 29.89 17.75
CA VAL A 22 12.18 30.14 18.48
C VAL A 22 13.31 29.87 17.49
N GLU A 23 14.28 30.78 17.38
CA GLU A 23 15.51 30.49 16.63
C GLU A 23 16.14 29.22 17.24
N GLY A 24 16.06 28.12 16.49
CA GLY A 24 16.67 26.85 16.89
C GLY A 24 18.19 26.98 16.92
N PRO A 25 18.89 26.19 17.74
CA PRO A 25 20.35 26.20 17.77
C PRO A 25 20.91 25.88 16.38
N ALA A 26 21.95 26.59 15.97
CA ALA A 26 22.70 26.25 14.76
C ALA A 26 23.32 24.86 14.95
N ILE A 27 22.84 23.87 14.20
CA ILE A 27 23.40 22.51 14.21
C ILE A 27 24.59 22.50 13.26
N PRO A 28 25.84 22.32 13.73
CA PRO A 28 26.95 22.04 12.84
C PRO A 28 26.71 20.68 12.17
N LEU A 29 26.55 20.67 10.85
CA LEU A 29 26.45 19.46 10.02
C LEU A 29 27.82 18.74 9.95
N ASN A 30 28.31 18.26 11.10
CA ASN A 30 29.40 17.29 11.19
C ASN A 30 28.82 15.88 11.34
N MET A 31 27.83 15.52 10.50
CA MET A 31 27.41 14.13 10.40
C MET A 31 28.43 13.38 9.54
N PRO A 32 29.00 12.25 9.99
CA PRO A 32 29.64 11.32 9.08
C PRO A 32 28.59 10.87 8.07
N VAL A 33 28.65 11.41 6.86
CA VAL A 33 27.81 10.98 5.76
C VAL A 33 28.43 9.70 5.24
N GLU A 34 27.92 8.55 5.67
CA GLU A 34 28.02 7.37 4.83
C GLU A 34 27.10 7.62 3.63
N PRO A 35 27.62 7.80 2.42
CA PRO A 35 26.78 8.05 1.27
C PRO A 35 25.92 6.83 1.03
N LEU A 36 24.63 6.99 1.21
CA LEU A 36 23.63 6.04 0.78
C LEU A 36 23.74 5.84 -0.73
N VAL A 37 24.14 4.64 -1.16
CA VAL A 37 24.29 4.31 -2.57
C VAL A 37 22.95 3.79 -3.12
N ILE A 38 22.31 4.62 -3.94
CA ILE A 38 21.15 4.20 -4.73
C ILE A 38 21.66 3.70 -6.07
N ALA A 39 21.35 2.43 -6.40
CA ALA A 39 21.70 1.88 -7.71
C ALA A 39 21.00 2.69 -8.82
N LEU A 40 21.81 3.26 -9.71
CA LEU A 40 21.31 3.96 -10.89
C LEU A 40 21.00 2.97 -12.01
N ALA A 41 20.13 3.36 -12.94
CA ALA A 41 19.88 2.59 -14.15
C ALA A 41 21.14 2.53 -15.03
N ASN A 42 21.31 1.40 -15.72
CA ASN A 42 22.34 1.21 -16.73
C ASN A 42 21.69 1.23 -18.11
N ASP A 43 22.41 1.63 -19.17
CA ASP A 43 21.90 1.72 -20.55
C ASP A 43 21.29 0.42 -21.12
N SER A 44 21.51 -0.73 -20.45
CA SER A 44 21.01 -2.05 -20.84
C SER A 44 19.82 -2.56 -20.02
N GLU A 45 19.31 -1.79 -19.05
CA GLU A 45 18.18 -2.22 -18.23
C GLU A 45 16.84 -2.02 -18.95
N VAL A 46 16.24 -3.14 -19.36
CA VAL A 46 14.90 -3.20 -19.98
C VAL A 46 13.84 -3.36 -18.88
N SER A 47 12.61 -2.89 -19.15
CA SER A 47 11.41 -3.15 -18.34
C SER A 47 11.33 -4.62 -17.92
N TYR A 48 11.44 -4.88 -16.62
CA TYR A 48 11.43 -6.21 -16.03
C TYR A 48 10.02 -6.55 -15.54
N VAL A 49 9.46 -7.66 -16.05
CA VAL A 49 8.34 -8.34 -15.40
C VAL A 49 8.96 -9.34 -14.43
N PRO A 50 8.62 -9.29 -13.13
CA PRO A 50 9.21 -10.21 -12.17
C PRO A 50 8.95 -11.67 -12.48
N ASP A 51 10.01 -12.44 -12.66
CA ASP A 51 9.98 -13.90 -12.54
C ASP A 51 10.06 -14.23 -11.04
N PHE A 52 8.91 -14.15 -10.37
CA PHE A 52 8.83 -14.44 -8.95
C PHE A 52 8.83 -15.95 -8.74
N ASP A 53 9.96 -16.47 -8.29
CA ASP A 53 10.01 -17.81 -7.73
C ASP A 53 9.18 -17.84 -6.43
N ARG A 54 8.11 -18.64 -6.41
CA ARG A 54 7.28 -18.89 -5.21
C ARG A 54 8.16 -19.28 -4.01
N SER A 55 9.24 -20.03 -4.23
CA SER A 55 10.15 -20.45 -3.16
C SER A 55 10.79 -19.28 -2.40
N SER A 56 10.87 -18.11 -3.05
CA SER A 56 11.39 -16.88 -2.43
C SER A 56 10.40 -16.25 -1.44
N PHE A 57 9.16 -16.72 -1.41
CA PHE A 57 8.13 -16.31 -0.47
C PHE A 57 7.79 -17.51 0.40
N GLN A 58 7.94 -17.37 1.71
CA GLN A 58 7.51 -18.42 2.62
C GLN A 58 5.99 -18.54 2.51
N ASP A 59 5.51 -19.75 2.23
CA ASP A 59 4.08 -20.08 2.31
C ASP A 59 3.66 -19.98 3.78
N PHE A 60 3.18 -18.80 4.17
CA PHE A 60 2.48 -18.65 5.43
C PHE A 60 1.14 -19.38 5.33
N PRO A 61 0.61 -19.95 6.42
CA PRO A 61 -0.78 -20.36 6.49
C PRO A 61 -1.67 -19.13 6.26
N SER A 62 -1.86 -18.74 5.01
CA SER A 62 -2.27 -17.38 4.70
C SER A 62 -3.74 -17.24 5.04
N HIS A 63 -4.02 -16.30 5.94
CA HIS A 63 -5.39 -15.87 6.19
C HIS A 63 -5.92 -15.04 5.00
N TYR A 64 -5.16 -14.73 3.96
CA TYR A 64 -5.67 -14.08 2.74
C TYR A 64 -5.11 -14.77 1.51
N HIS A 65 -5.92 -14.93 0.48
CA HIS A 65 -5.46 -15.47 -0.81
C HIS A 65 -4.43 -14.54 -1.43
N THR A 66 -3.21 -15.05 -1.62
CA THR A 66 -2.08 -14.36 -2.22
C THR A 66 -2.13 -14.44 -3.74
N VAL A 67 -1.36 -13.60 -4.43
CA VAL A 67 -1.17 -13.68 -5.89
C VAL A 67 -0.66 -15.05 -6.35
N ALA A 68 0.08 -15.77 -5.50
CA ALA A 68 0.52 -17.14 -5.76
C ALA A 68 -0.64 -18.14 -5.74
N ASP A 69 -1.54 -18.00 -4.77
CA ASP A 69 -2.74 -18.85 -4.67
C ASP A 69 -3.63 -18.66 -5.91
N TYR A 70 -3.77 -17.41 -6.40
CA TYR A 70 -4.46 -17.15 -7.67
C TYR A 70 -3.76 -17.84 -8.84
N HIS A 71 -2.46 -17.62 -8.99
CA HIS A 71 -1.68 -18.18 -10.08
C HIS A 71 -1.76 -19.71 -10.13
N GLU A 72 -1.63 -20.39 -8.99
CA GLU A 72 -1.74 -21.85 -8.92
C GLU A 72 -3.14 -22.38 -9.24
N LYS A 73 -4.18 -21.72 -8.74
CA LYS A 73 -5.55 -22.10 -9.07
C LYS A 73 -5.86 -21.87 -10.55
N TYR A 74 -5.24 -20.87 -11.18
CA TYR A 74 -5.35 -20.61 -12.61
C TYR A 74 -4.55 -21.62 -13.45
N LEU A 75 -3.33 -21.98 -13.02
CA LEU A 75 -2.50 -23.00 -13.68
C LEU A 75 -3.12 -24.40 -13.63
N SER A 76 -3.69 -24.77 -12.47
CA SER A 76 -4.37 -26.06 -12.30
C SER A 76 -5.74 -26.12 -12.99
N GLY A 77 -6.27 -24.98 -13.42
CA GLY A 77 -7.64 -24.87 -13.94
C GLY A 77 -8.72 -24.96 -12.85
N GLU A 78 -8.34 -25.07 -11.57
CA GLU A 78 -9.29 -25.06 -10.45
C GLU A 78 -10.13 -23.76 -10.46
N ARG A 79 -9.52 -22.63 -10.83
CA ARG A 79 -10.20 -21.34 -11.07
C ARG A 79 -9.76 -20.75 -12.40
N THR A 80 -10.52 -19.79 -12.92
CA THR A 80 -10.10 -18.96 -14.05
C THR A 80 -10.17 -17.48 -13.69
N PRO A 81 -9.30 -16.63 -14.29
CA PRO A 81 -9.40 -15.17 -14.15
C PRO A 81 -10.81 -14.63 -14.45
N LEU A 82 -11.47 -15.19 -15.48
CA LEU A 82 -12.83 -14.80 -15.85
C LEU A 82 -13.86 -15.15 -14.78
N ALA A 83 -13.81 -16.36 -14.21
CA ALA A 83 -14.73 -16.78 -13.15
C ALA A 83 -14.55 -15.93 -11.89
N VAL A 84 -13.30 -15.61 -11.54
CA VAL A 84 -12.98 -14.70 -10.42
C VAL A 84 -13.55 -13.32 -10.68
N CYS A 85 -13.27 -12.70 -11.83
CA CYS A 85 -13.75 -11.34 -12.12
C CYS A 85 -15.29 -11.28 -12.18
N LYS A 86 -15.95 -12.26 -12.80
CA LYS A 86 -17.42 -12.37 -12.82
C LYS A 86 -18.03 -12.46 -11.42
N SER A 87 -17.35 -13.13 -10.50
CA SER A 87 -17.79 -13.27 -9.10
C SER A 87 -17.61 -11.98 -8.30
N LEU A 88 -16.60 -11.17 -8.63
CA LEU A 88 -16.33 -9.90 -7.94
C LEU A 88 -17.23 -8.76 -8.41
N LEU A 89 -17.58 -8.70 -9.70
CA LEU A 89 -18.34 -7.59 -10.28
C LEU A 89 -19.64 -7.22 -9.53
N PRO A 90 -20.48 -8.17 -9.07
CA PRO A 90 -21.67 -7.84 -8.27
C PRO A 90 -21.35 -7.18 -6.92
N LEU A 91 -20.17 -7.42 -6.35
CA LEU A 91 -19.78 -6.95 -5.02
C LEU A 91 -19.26 -5.51 -5.02
N ILE A 92 -18.78 -5.02 -6.16
CA ILE A 92 -18.01 -3.77 -6.26
C ILE A 92 -18.75 -2.65 -6.98
N ARG A 93 -19.78 -2.99 -7.75
CA ARG A 93 -20.47 -2.03 -8.61
C ARG A 93 -21.44 -1.19 -7.79
N ARG A 94 -21.23 0.13 -7.80
CA ARG A 94 -22.18 1.10 -7.22
C ARG A 94 -23.42 1.33 -8.09
N ASN A 95 -23.27 1.21 -9.42
CA ASN A 95 -24.33 1.55 -10.37
C ASN A 95 -25.15 0.31 -10.77
N ILE A 96 -25.73 -0.38 -9.78
CA ILE A 96 -26.65 -1.50 -9.95
C ILE A 96 -27.85 -1.32 -9.02
N ALA A 97 -28.96 -2.04 -9.27
CA ALA A 97 -30.22 -1.85 -8.54
C ALA A 97 -30.08 -2.04 -7.01
N THR A 98 -29.20 -2.93 -6.58
CA THR A 98 -28.92 -3.18 -5.15
C THR A 98 -27.42 -3.36 -4.97
N PRO A 99 -26.68 -2.26 -4.73
CA PRO A 99 -25.24 -2.33 -4.53
C PRO A 99 -24.90 -3.14 -3.27
N PHE A 100 -23.91 -4.03 -3.38
CA PHE A 100 -23.38 -4.71 -2.21
C PHE A 100 -22.62 -3.72 -1.31
N HIS A 101 -22.52 -4.00 -0.01
CA HIS A 101 -21.97 -3.02 0.93
C HIS A 101 -20.49 -2.67 0.65
N HIS A 102 -19.70 -3.58 0.03
CA HIS A 102 -18.33 -3.30 -0.42
C HIS A 102 -18.23 -2.30 -1.59
N ALA A 103 -19.31 -2.09 -2.35
CA ALA A 103 -19.30 -1.15 -3.47
C ALA A 103 -18.96 0.29 -3.02
N ILE A 104 -19.13 0.61 -1.73
CA ILE A 104 -18.72 1.91 -1.16
C ILE A 104 -17.22 2.18 -1.30
N SER A 105 -16.37 1.18 -1.55
CA SER A 105 -14.94 1.40 -1.79
C SER A 105 -14.59 1.75 -3.24
N PHE A 106 -15.54 1.65 -4.19
CA PHE A 106 -15.27 1.78 -5.64
C PHE A 106 -16.11 2.86 -6.29
N ILE A 107 -15.48 3.86 -6.90
CA ILE A 107 -16.21 4.96 -7.54
C ILE A 107 -16.62 4.65 -8.99
N ALA A 108 -15.89 3.79 -9.69
CA ALA A 108 -16.10 3.45 -11.08
C ALA A 108 -15.65 2.01 -11.35
N THR A 109 -16.33 1.33 -12.27
CA THR A 109 -16.00 -0.01 -12.73
C THR A 109 -16.32 -0.10 -14.21
N ASN A 110 -15.32 -0.27 -15.07
CA ASN A 110 -15.52 -0.53 -16.49
C ASN A 110 -15.68 -2.05 -16.69
N VAL A 111 -16.93 -2.52 -16.65
CA VAL A 111 -17.28 -3.95 -16.71
C VAL A 111 -16.72 -4.62 -17.97
N ASP A 112 -16.88 -3.97 -19.12
CA ASP A 112 -16.45 -4.53 -20.40
C ASP A 112 -14.93 -4.68 -20.47
N SER A 113 -14.20 -3.67 -20.00
CA SER A 113 -12.73 -3.73 -19.92
C SER A 113 -12.25 -4.83 -18.96
N VAL A 114 -12.88 -4.95 -17.78
CA VAL A 114 -12.57 -5.99 -16.79
C VAL A 114 -12.79 -7.38 -17.37
N LEU A 115 -13.96 -7.63 -17.98
CA LEU A 115 -14.27 -8.94 -18.56
C LEU A 115 -13.37 -9.27 -19.75
N ALA A 116 -13.11 -8.31 -20.64
CA ALA A 116 -12.22 -8.52 -21.79
C ALA A 116 -10.77 -8.84 -21.35
N ALA A 117 -10.25 -8.17 -20.32
CA ALA A 117 -8.94 -8.48 -19.76
C ALA A 117 -8.90 -9.87 -19.12
N ALA A 118 -9.94 -10.23 -18.35
CA ALA A 118 -10.06 -11.53 -17.70
C ALA A 118 -10.23 -12.69 -18.71
N GLU A 119 -10.94 -12.47 -19.81
CA GLU A 119 -11.05 -13.44 -20.92
C GLU A 119 -9.70 -13.70 -21.59
N LYS A 120 -8.95 -12.63 -21.91
CA LYS A 120 -7.59 -12.75 -22.47
C LYS A 120 -6.66 -13.50 -21.54
N SER A 121 -6.71 -13.21 -20.24
CA SER A 121 -5.92 -13.93 -19.23
C SER A 121 -6.33 -15.41 -19.14
N THR A 122 -7.63 -15.69 -19.08
CA THR A 122 -8.15 -17.07 -19.07
C THR A 122 -7.67 -17.86 -20.29
N ALA A 123 -7.68 -17.26 -21.48
CA ALA A 123 -7.16 -17.88 -22.69
C ALA A 123 -5.64 -18.14 -22.64
N ARG A 124 -4.86 -17.27 -22.01
CA ARG A 124 -3.41 -17.50 -21.81
C ARG A 124 -3.14 -18.67 -20.88
N TYR A 125 -3.83 -18.76 -19.74
CA TYR A 125 -3.70 -19.91 -18.84
C TYR A 125 -4.11 -21.22 -19.53
N ALA A 126 -5.23 -21.23 -20.25
CA ALA A 126 -5.67 -22.40 -21.02
C ALA A 126 -4.66 -22.84 -22.10
N ALA A 127 -3.91 -21.89 -22.66
CA ALA A 127 -2.86 -22.16 -23.65
C ALA A 127 -1.48 -22.49 -23.06
N GLY A 128 -1.33 -22.51 -21.72
CA GLY A 128 -0.02 -22.67 -21.06
C GLY A 128 0.93 -21.49 -21.30
N LYS A 129 0.39 -20.29 -21.56
CA LYS A 129 1.12 -19.05 -21.90
C LYS A 129 0.85 -17.93 -20.90
N SER A 130 0.64 -18.27 -19.63
CA SER A 130 0.61 -17.25 -18.57
C SER A 130 1.90 -16.44 -18.60
N ILE A 131 1.80 -15.15 -18.33
CA ILE A 131 2.94 -14.21 -18.39
C ILE A 131 3.56 -13.95 -17.00
N GLY A 132 3.04 -14.57 -15.95
CA GLY A 132 3.58 -14.47 -14.60
C GLY A 132 2.52 -14.43 -13.50
N LEU A 133 2.98 -14.19 -12.28
CA LEU A 133 2.23 -14.28 -11.04
C LEU A 133 0.99 -13.36 -10.97
N LEU A 134 1.06 -12.18 -11.60
CA LEU A 134 -0.03 -11.20 -11.60
C LEU A 134 -1.03 -11.38 -12.75
N ASP A 135 -0.77 -12.30 -13.69
CA ASP A 135 -1.63 -12.51 -14.86
C ASP A 135 -3.03 -12.92 -14.39
N GLY A 136 -4.02 -12.07 -14.69
CA GLY A 136 -5.42 -12.33 -14.35
C GLY A 136 -5.79 -12.06 -12.89
N VAL A 137 -4.86 -11.52 -12.09
CA VAL A 137 -5.15 -11.14 -10.71
C VAL A 137 -5.88 -9.81 -10.69
N PRO A 138 -7.07 -9.72 -10.07
CA PRO A 138 -7.75 -8.45 -9.86
C PRO A 138 -6.85 -7.41 -9.14
N THR A 139 -6.80 -6.14 -9.60
CA THR A 139 -6.17 -4.96 -8.96
C THR A 139 -7.11 -3.72 -8.90
N ALA A 140 -6.95 -2.88 -7.88
CA ALA A 140 -7.80 -1.73 -7.63
C ALA A 140 -6.92 -0.50 -7.51
N ILE A 141 -7.29 0.54 -8.24
CA ILE A 141 -6.48 1.74 -8.39
C ILE A 141 -7.22 2.89 -7.74
N LYS A 142 -6.53 3.62 -6.85
CA LYS A 142 -7.08 4.82 -6.21
C LYS A 142 -7.44 5.84 -7.28
N ASP A 143 -8.56 6.52 -7.07
CA ASP A 143 -9.07 7.60 -7.94
C ASP A 143 -8.22 8.89 -7.85
N ALA A 144 -6.91 8.75 -7.78
CA ALA A 144 -5.94 9.83 -7.84
C ALA A 144 -4.95 9.63 -9.00
N SER A 145 -5.17 8.61 -9.82
CA SER A 145 -4.30 8.21 -10.92
C SER A 145 -5.08 8.09 -12.20
N HIS A 146 -4.44 8.41 -13.32
CA HIS A 146 -5.04 8.26 -14.64
C HIS A 146 -5.00 6.79 -15.03
N ILE A 147 -6.13 6.29 -15.52
CA ILE A 147 -6.27 4.94 -16.07
C ILE A 147 -7.01 5.11 -17.37
N ALA A 148 -6.46 4.59 -18.47
CA ALA A 148 -7.09 4.66 -19.77
C ALA A 148 -8.55 4.15 -19.73
N GLY A 149 -9.48 4.96 -20.24
CA GLY A 149 -10.90 4.64 -20.23
C GLY A 149 -11.63 4.88 -18.91
N TYR A 150 -10.95 5.44 -17.89
CA TYR A 150 -11.57 5.89 -16.64
C TYR A 150 -11.46 7.40 -16.46
N ARG A 151 -12.38 7.94 -15.68
CA ARG A 151 -12.34 9.33 -15.21
C ARG A 151 -11.67 9.37 -13.84
N LYS A 152 -10.65 10.20 -13.69
CA LYS A 152 -9.99 10.51 -12.42
C LYS A 152 -10.69 11.70 -11.76
N THR A 153 -11.41 11.50 -10.64
CA THR A 153 -12.15 12.59 -9.96
C THR A 153 -11.51 13.06 -8.67
N ASN A 154 -10.49 12.37 -8.14
CA ASN A 154 -9.92 12.62 -6.81
C ASN A 154 -10.98 12.55 -5.70
N GLY A 155 -11.92 11.60 -5.84
CA GLY A 155 -13.04 11.39 -4.93
C GLY A 155 -14.17 12.42 -5.05
N ARG A 156 -14.12 13.31 -6.05
CA ARG A 156 -15.16 14.33 -6.28
C ARG A 156 -16.28 13.79 -7.18
N ALA A 157 -17.39 14.51 -7.23
CA ALA A 157 -18.46 14.24 -8.18
C ALA A 157 -17.93 14.32 -9.63
N ALA A 158 -18.46 13.47 -10.51
CA ALA A 158 -18.08 13.46 -11.92
C ALA A 158 -18.47 14.78 -12.60
N ASN A 159 -17.56 15.30 -13.43
CA ASN A 159 -17.76 16.51 -14.21
C ASN A 159 -16.90 16.38 -15.48
N ASP A 160 -17.54 16.40 -16.66
CA ASP A 160 -16.87 16.13 -17.93
C ASP A 160 -15.96 17.27 -18.40
N GLU A 161 -16.23 18.50 -17.96
CA GLU A 161 -15.41 19.67 -18.29
C GLU A 161 -14.12 19.69 -17.47
N LEU A 162 -14.19 19.27 -16.20
CA LEU A 162 -13.06 19.30 -15.26
C LEU A 162 -12.27 17.99 -15.21
N PHE A 163 -12.95 16.86 -15.42
CA PHE A 163 -12.40 15.53 -15.30
C PHE A 163 -12.75 14.72 -16.56
N PRO A 164 -12.05 14.93 -17.67
CA PRO A 164 -12.24 14.11 -18.86
C PRO A 164 -11.85 12.65 -18.58
N ILE A 165 -12.34 11.75 -19.43
CA ILE A 165 -11.87 10.35 -19.44
C ILE A 165 -10.41 10.36 -19.86
N SER A 166 -9.56 9.67 -19.11
CA SER A 166 -8.14 9.57 -19.42
C SER A 166 -7.93 8.72 -20.66
N GLU A 167 -7.12 9.21 -21.60
CA GLU A 167 -6.75 8.46 -22.80
C GLU A 167 -5.62 7.45 -22.50
N THR A 168 -4.73 7.80 -21.56
CA THR A 168 -3.58 7.00 -21.16
C THR A 168 -3.56 6.78 -19.65
N SER A 169 -3.00 5.64 -19.24
CA SER A 169 -2.74 5.32 -17.83
C SER A 169 -1.44 5.97 -17.35
N ASP A 170 -1.32 6.29 -16.07
CA ASP A 170 -0.02 6.71 -15.48
C ASP A 170 1.00 5.56 -15.57
N TRP A 171 2.31 5.89 -15.60
CA TRP A 171 3.37 4.90 -15.88
C TRP A 171 3.32 3.65 -14.98
N PRO A 172 3.19 3.75 -13.65
CA PRO A 172 3.13 2.56 -12.80
C PRO A 172 1.91 1.68 -13.12
N ILE A 173 0.80 2.28 -13.55
CA ILE A 173 -0.41 1.55 -13.94
C ILE A 173 -0.21 0.84 -15.28
N GLN A 174 0.48 1.46 -16.24
CA GLN A 174 0.86 0.79 -17.48
C GLN A 174 1.69 -0.48 -17.19
N LYS A 175 2.61 -0.44 -16.22
CA LYS A 175 3.37 -1.64 -15.81
C LYS A 175 2.47 -2.73 -15.22
N LEU A 176 1.46 -2.37 -14.43
CA LEU A 176 0.44 -3.32 -13.95
C LEU A 176 -0.37 -3.93 -15.10
N GLU A 177 -0.80 -3.10 -16.06
CA GLU A 177 -1.53 -3.55 -17.26
C GLU A 177 -0.68 -4.49 -18.13
N GLU A 178 0.62 -4.21 -18.27
CA GLU A 178 1.59 -5.08 -18.96
C GLU A 178 1.83 -6.41 -18.24
N SER A 179 1.65 -6.46 -16.92
CA SER A 179 1.59 -7.70 -16.14
C SER A 179 0.21 -8.38 -16.16
N TYR A 180 -0.75 -7.78 -16.87
CA TYR A 180 -2.15 -8.19 -17.02
C TYR A 180 -2.87 -8.45 -15.69
N ALA A 181 -2.56 -7.63 -14.69
CA ALA A 181 -3.44 -7.44 -13.55
C ALA A 181 -4.76 -6.82 -14.06
N VAL A 182 -5.91 -7.35 -13.62
CA VAL A 182 -7.21 -6.90 -14.09
C VAL A 182 -7.73 -5.81 -13.16
N ALA A 183 -7.87 -4.57 -13.61
CA ALA A 183 -8.37 -3.47 -12.80
C ALA A 183 -9.87 -3.65 -12.41
N ALA A 184 -10.16 -4.54 -11.45
CA ALA A 184 -11.48 -5.08 -11.14
C ALA A 184 -11.95 -4.74 -9.73
N GLY A 185 -11.31 -3.81 -9.01
CA GLY A 185 -11.89 -3.23 -7.80
C GLY A 185 -12.22 -4.22 -6.67
N LEU A 186 -11.59 -5.38 -6.53
CA LEU A 186 -11.52 -6.17 -5.27
C LEU A 186 -10.40 -7.21 -5.34
N VAL A 187 -9.36 -7.08 -4.50
CA VAL A 187 -8.00 -7.44 -4.94
C VAL A 187 -7.06 -7.71 -3.76
N PRO A 188 -6.08 -8.61 -3.89
CA PRO A 188 -5.08 -8.79 -2.84
C PRO A 188 -4.18 -7.56 -2.65
N PHE A 189 -4.12 -6.65 -3.64
CA PHE A 189 -3.30 -5.44 -3.62
C PHE A 189 -3.91 -4.23 -4.35
N THR A 190 -3.65 -3.01 -3.88
CA THR A 190 -4.18 -1.74 -4.42
C THR A 190 -3.08 -0.71 -4.65
N PHE A 191 -3.29 0.23 -5.57
CA PHE A 191 -2.38 1.35 -5.85
C PHE A 191 -2.90 2.64 -5.23
N GLY A 192 -2.09 3.33 -4.45
CA GLY A 192 -2.45 4.58 -3.77
C GLY A 192 -1.44 5.71 -3.96
N ALA A 193 -1.76 6.86 -3.35
CA ALA A 193 -0.90 8.05 -3.25
C ALA A 193 -0.77 8.45 -1.76
N ASP A 194 0.43 8.80 -1.29
CA ASP A 194 0.78 8.95 0.13
C ASP A 194 1.65 10.19 0.42
N GLY A 195 1.11 11.09 1.24
CA GLY A 195 1.83 11.81 2.32
C GLY A 195 1.55 11.23 3.71
N GLY A 196 0.77 10.14 3.74
CA GLY A 196 0.23 9.40 4.88
C GLY A 196 -0.87 8.41 4.43
N SER A 197 -1.47 8.66 3.26
CA SER A 197 -2.71 8.02 2.79
C SER A 197 -2.58 6.64 2.13
N ILE A 198 -1.41 5.99 2.21
CA ILE A 198 -1.20 4.54 2.02
C ILE A 198 -1.01 3.91 3.41
N ARG A 199 -0.13 4.47 4.24
CA ARG A 199 0.28 3.88 5.53
C ARG A 199 -0.81 3.94 6.60
N ILE A 200 -1.52 5.06 6.70
CA ILE A 200 -2.61 5.25 7.66
C ILE A 200 -3.76 4.25 7.42
N PRO A 201 -4.37 4.18 6.21
CA PRO A 201 -5.41 3.20 5.97
C PRO A 201 -4.90 1.76 6.05
N ALA A 202 -3.63 1.49 5.70
CA ALA A 202 -3.03 0.17 5.90
C ALA A 202 -3.07 -0.26 7.38
N ALA A 203 -2.66 0.62 8.30
CA ALA A 203 -2.75 0.37 9.74
C ALA A 203 -4.20 0.12 10.20
N PHE A 204 -5.15 0.97 9.80
CA PHE A 204 -6.56 0.86 10.20
C PHE A 204 -7.28 -0.37 9.62
N CYS A 205 -6.87 -0.84 8.44
CA CYS A 205 -7.43 -2.04 7.82
C CYS A 205 -6.64 -3.30 8.15
N GLY A 206 -5.55 -3.18 8.91
CA GLY A 206 -4.67 -4.29 9.25
C GLY A 206 -4.03 -4.92 8.02
N ILE A 207 -3.65 -4.14 7.02
CA ILE A 207 -2.95 -4.60 5.81
C ILE A 207 -1.58 -3.91 5.71
N TYR A 208 -0.78 -4.29 4.73
CA TYR A 208 0.52 -3.69 4.49
C TYR A 208 0.40 -2.50 3.55
N GLY A 209 1.21 -1.48 3.77
CA GLY A 209 1.26 -0.30 2.90
C GLY A 209 2.67 0.24 2.79
N LEU A 210 3.20 0.31 1.57
CA LEU A 210 4.54 0.80 1.29
C LEU A 210 4.48 2.20 0.67
N LYS A 211 5.18 3.14 1.31
CA LYS A 211 5.54 4.44 0.77
C LYS A 211 6.98 4.37 0.22
N PRO A 212 7.18 4.32 -1.11
CA PRO A 212 8.51 4.27 -1.69
C PRO A 212 9.34 5.54 -1.49
N THR A 213 10.58 5.45 -1.98
CA THR A 213 11.44 6.60 -2.26
C THR A 213 10.77 7.57 -3.21
N TYR A 214 10.94 8.86 -2.96
CA TYR A 214 10.38 9.92 -3.79
C TYR A 214 10.91 9.81 -5.22
N GLY A 215 10.02 10.00 -6.20
CA GLY A 215 10.32 9.83 -7.62
C GLY A 215 10.60 8.38 -8.05
N ARG A 216 10.46 7.38 -7.17
CA ARG A 216 10.78 5.98 -7.50
C ARG A 216 9.81 5.34 -8.50
N LEU A 217 8.53 5.70 -8.42
CA LEU A 217 7.49 5.14 -9.31
C LEU A 217 7.10 6.12 -10.41
N GLU A 218 6.96 7.40 -10.06
CA GLU A 218 6.62 8.50 -10.97
C GLU A 218 6.81 9.85 -10.26
N ASP A 219 6.90 10.93 -11.03
CA ASP A 219 6.68 12.30 -10.59
C ASP A 219 5.17 12.61 -10.47
N THR A 220 4.70 12.81 -9.23
CA THR A 220 3.31 13.17 -8.96
C THR A 220 3.06 14.69 -8.98
N SER A 221 4.02 15.50 -9.43
CA SER A 221 4.01 16.97 -9.35
C SER A 221 3.82 17.51 -7.92
N SER A 222 4.27 16.74 -6.93
CA SER A 222 4.25 17.07 -5.51
C SER A 222 5.65 16.88 -4.95
N THR A 223 6.03 17.61 -3.92
CA THR A 223 7.32 17.41 -3.22
C THR A 223 7.25 16.35 -2.11
N VAL A 224 6.06 15.82 -1.82
CA VAL A 224 5.81 14.96 -0.66
C VAL A 224 4.99 13.72 -1.00
N VAL A 225 4.09 13.83 -1.96
CA VAL A 225 3.26 12.71 -2.39
C VAL A 225 4.09 11.76 -3.24
N VAL A 226 3.97 10.47 -2.94
CA VAL A 226 4.43 9.39 -3.80
C VAL A 226 3.29 8.43 -4.06
N THR A 227 3.36 7.64 -5.11
CA THR A 227 2.49 6.49 -5.27
C THR A 227 3.12 5.22 -4.71
N GLY A 228 2.30 4.21 -4.41
CA GLY A 228 2.78 2.97 -3.82
C GLY A 228 1.69 1.91 -3.60
N PRO A 229 2.09 0.68 -3.30
CA PRO A 229 1.17 -0.43 -3.12
C PRO A 229 0.62 -0.52 -1.68
N LEU A 230 -0.61 -1.03 -1.55
CA LEU A 230 -1.13 -1.66 -0.34
C LEU A 230 -1.44 -3.12 -0.66
N ALA A 231 -1.24 -4.04 0.28
CA ALA A 231 -1.60 -5.44 0.06
C ALA A 231 -1.89 -6.21 1.35
N SER A 232 -2.62 -7.32 1.22
CA SER A 232 -3.04 -8.14 2.38
C SER A 232 -1.95 -9.03 2.98
N SER A 233 -0.87 -9.27 2.21
CA SER A 233 0.35 -10.01 2.58
C SER A 233 1.61 -9.25 2.12
N MET A 234 2.78 -9.56 2.68
CA MET A 234 4.04 -8.98 2.19
C MET A 234 4.45 -9.52 0.83
N MET A 235 4.10 -10.77 0.52
CA MET A 235 4.31 -11.35 -0.80
C MET A 235 3.65 -10.50 -1.87
N ASP A 236 2.36 -10.19 -1.70
CA ASP A 236 1.60 -9.38 -2.65
C ASP A 236 2.14 -7.94 -2.72
N LEU A 237 2.52 -7.36 -1.56
CA LEU A 237 3.05 -6.01 -1.48
C LEU A 237 4.37 -5.87 -2.25
N GLU A 238 5.29 -6.81 -2.04
CA GLU A 238 6.56 -6.83 -2.77
C GLU A 238 6.33 -7.14 -4.25
N ALA A 239 5.47 -8.12 -4.56
CA ALA A 239 5.17 -8.49 -5.93
C ALA A 239 4.71 -7.29 -6.74
N MET A 240 3.76 -6.54 -6.19
CA MET A 240 3.27 -5.31 -6.77
C MET A 240 4.36 -4.24 -6.84
N TYR A 241 5.12 -4.03 -5.76
CA TYR A 241 6.17 -3.02 -5.74
C TYR A 241 7.20 -3.22 -6.85
N ARG A 242 7.67 -4.45 -7.10
CA ARG A 242 8.67 -4.70 -8.15
C ARG A 242 8.12 -4.41 -9.55
N VAL A 243 6.84 -4.71 -9.82
CA VAL A 243 6.18 -4.38 -11.09
C VAL A 243 6.03 -2.86 -11.26
N LEU A 244 5.63 -2.15 -10.20
CA LEU A 244 5.46 -0.70 -10.26
C LEU A 244 6.78 0.05 -10.40
N ALA A 245 7.85 -0.47 -9.79
CA ALA A 245 9.13 0.22 -9.64
C ALA A 245 10.10 0.03 -10.83
N GLN A 246 9.55 -0.05 -12.04
CA GLN A 246 10.30 -0.09 -13.30
C GLN A 246 10.63 1.33 -13.78
N PRO A 247 11.85 1.58 -14.30
CA PRO A 247 12.29 2.91 -14.69
C PRO A 247 11.42 3.49 -15.80
N ASN A 248 10.96 4.74 -15.65
CA ASN A 248 10.18 5.44 -16.68
C ASN A 248 11.10 6.29 -17.57
N PRO A 249 11.34 5.94 -18.83
CA PRO A 249 12.26 6.69 -19.70
C PRO A 249 11.80 8.13 -20.01
N SER A 250 10.53 8.45 -19.75
CA SER A 250 10.00 9.81 -19.95
C SER A 250 10.12 10.71 -18.72
N ASP A 251 10.57 10.18 -17.58
CA ASP A 251 10.69 10.90 -16.30
C ASP A 251 12.14 10.88 -15.84
N SER A 252 12.73 12.07 -15.70
CA SER A 252 14.16 12.23 -15.42
C SER A 252 14.61 11.72 -14.05
N ILE A 253 13.70 11.73 -13.07
CA ILE A 253 13.96 11.23 -11.72
C ILE A 253 13.72 9.73 -11.69
N CYS A 254 12.57 9.27 -12.18
CA CYS A 254 12.21 7.86 -12.16
C CYS A 254 13.18 7.00 -12.99
N GLN A 255 13.61 7.46 -14.17
CA GLN A 255 14.59 6.75 -14.99
C GLN A 255 15.96 6.59 -14.31
N SER A 256 16.30 7.48 -13.37
CA SER A 256 17.59 7.44 -12.71
C SER A 256 17.74 6.24 -11.79
N PHE A 257 16.63 5.67 -11.31
CA PHE A 257 16.64 4.47 -10.48
C PHE A 257 16.83 3.21 -11.31
N GLY A 258 17.72 2.31 -10.89
CA GLY A 258 17.85 0.99 -11.50
C GLY A 258 16.59 0.14 -11.36
N ALA A 259 16.38 -0.78 -12.29
CA ALA A 259 15.24 -1.68 -12.35
C ALA A 259 15.06 -2.44 -11.03
N SER A 260 13.82 -2.52 -10.55
CA SER A 260 13.53 -3.23 -9.31
C SER A 260 13.61 -4.73 -9.52
N LYS A 261 14.72 -5.33 -9.09
CA LYS A 261 14.93 -6.79 -9.12
C LYS A 261 14.60 -7.37 -7.75
N GLN A 262 14.16 -8.62 -7.72
CA GLN A 262 14.06 -9.35 -6.46
C GLN A 262 15.46 -9.42 -5.86
N SER A 263 15.62 -8.94 -4.64
CA SER A 263 16.83 -9.26 -3.89
C SER A 263 16.71 -10.72 -3.45
N SER A 264 17.80 -11.48 -3.57
CA SER A 264 17.98 -12.64 -2.69
C SER A 264 17.65 -12.21 -1.26
N TYR A 265 17.08 -13.09 -0.45
CA TYR A 265 16.82 -12.88 0.98
C TYR A 265 18.14 -12.53 1.68
N CYS A 266 18.61 -11.30 1.50
CA CYS A 266 19.88 -10.86 2.03
C CYS A 266 19.58 -10.40 3.44
N GLU A 267 20.17 -11.14 4.36
CA GLU A 267 20.33 -10.83 5.77
C GLU A 267 20.28 -9.33 5.99
N PHE A 268 19.38 -8.91 6.88
CA PHE A 268 19.37 -7.57 7.44
C PHE A 268 20.82 -7.16 7.78
N ALA A 269 21.46 -6.34 6.94
CA ALA A 269 22.88 -6.03 7.07
C ALA A 269 23.18 -5.38 8.45
N ALA A 270 22.19 -4.66 8.99
CA ALA A 270 22.17 -4.19 10.36
C ALA A 270 20.74 -4.28 10.92
N LYS A 271 20.53 -5.15 11.93
CA LYS A 271 19.26 -5.27 12.67
C LYS A 271 19.15 -4.16 13.73
N ILE A 272 19.16 -2.89 13.32
CA ILE A 272 19.07 -1.75 14.25
C ILE A 272 17.72 -1.06 14.05
N ILE A 273 16.99 -0.83 15.15
CA ILE A 273 15.73 -0.07 15.16
C ILE A 273 15.89 1.12 16.11
N GLY A 274 15.85 2.32 15.56
CA GLY A 274 15.74 3.55 16.35
C GLY A 274 14.29 3.81 16.74
N ILE A 275 14.02 4.00 18.03
CA ILE A 275 12.69 4.36 18.55
C ILE A 275 12.78 5.69 19.26
N TYR A 276 12.01 6.67 18.78
CA TYR A 276 11.83 7.91 19.53
C TYR A 276 10.77 7.71 20.62
N LYS A 277 11.22 7.29 21.81
CA LYS A 277 10.31 6.84 22.88
C LYS A 277 9.27 7.88 23.30
N SER A 278 9.64 9.16 23.39
CA SER A 278 8.71 10.22 23.80
C SER A 278 7.59 10.41 22.79
N TRP A 279 7.88 10.31 21.49
CA TRP A 279 6.87 10.35 20.44
C TRP A 279 6.01 9.09 20.46
N PHE A 280 6.63 7.92 20.63
CA PHE A 280 5.94 6.63 20.69
C PHE A 280 4.94 6.55 21.86
N ALA A 281 5.32 7.08 23.02
CA ALA A 281 4.50 7.13 24.23
C ALA A 281 3.26 8.05 24.14
N ARG A 282 3.10 8.83 23.06
CA ARG A 282 1.89 9.62 22.80
C ARG A 282 0.70 8.77 22.33
N SER A 283 0.93 7.52 21.95
CA SER A 283 -0.12 6.58 21.54
C SER A 283 -1.01 6.15 22.73
N ASN A 284 -2.22 5.66 22.46
CA ASN A 284 -3.03 5.05 23.50
C ASN A 284 -2.32 3.82 24.08
N ALA A 285 -2.52 3.54 25.37
CA ALA A 285 -1.85 2.43 26.06
C ALA A 285 -2.02 1.07 25.36
N SER A 286 -3.20 0.79 24.82
CA SER A 286 -3.48 -0.45 24.09
C SER A 286 -2.71 -0.56 22.76
N VAL A 287 -2.49 0.56 22.08
CA VAL A 287 -1.65 0.63 20.86
C VAL A 287 -0.19 0.40 21.23
N LEU A 288 0.28 1.11 22.26
CA LEU A 288 1.64 1.02 22.77
C LEU A 288 1.99 -0.42 23.18
N GLU A 289 1.10 -1.08 23.93
CA GLU A 289 1.30 -2.46 24.38
C GLU A 289 1.47 -3.43 23.21
N VAL A 290 0.60 -3.34 22.19
CA VAL A 290 0.66 -4.22 21.02
C VAL A 290 1.95 -4.01 20.25
N CYS A 291 2.34 -2.75 20.01
CA CYS A 291 3.59 -2.47 19.32
C CYS A 291 4.82 -2.87 20.13
N GLN A 292 4.81 -2.68 21.44
CA GLN A 292 5.92 -3.05 22.33
C GLN A 292 6.17 -4.56 22.29
N LYS A 293 5.12 -5.39 22.28
CA LYS A 293 5.27 -6.86 22.13
C LYS A 293 6.02 -7.25 20.85
N ALA A 294 5.74 -6.57 19.74
CA ALA A 294 6.46 -6.80 18.48
C ALA A 294 7.93 -6.37 18.58
N ILE A 295 8.19 -5.19 19.16
CA ILE A 295 9.55 -4.67 19.39
C ILE A 295 10.35 -5.61 20.30
N ASP A 296 9.74 -6.09 21.38
CA ASP A 296 10.35 -7.03 22.32
C ASP A 296 10.71 -8.35 21.64
N HIS A 297 9.87 -8.83 20.71
CA HIS A 297 10.18 -10.01 19.92
C HIS A 297 11.39 -9.77 19.00
N TYR A 298 11.41 -8.64 18.27
CA TYR A 298 12.54 -8.29 17.39
C TYR A 298 13.84 -8.21 18.19
N GLN A 299 13.81 -7.57 19.36
CA GLN A 299 14.99 -7.44 20.22
C GLN A 299 15.43 -8.78 20.80
N ASN A 300 14.53 -9.50 21.47
CA ASN A 300 14.89 -10.62 22.32
C ASN A 300 15.02 -11.94 21.56
N GLN A 301 14.39 -12.08 20.38
CA GLN A 301 14.34 -13.34 19.63
C GLN A 301 15.06 -13.24 18.28
N LEU A 302 14.99 -12.08 17.62
CA LEU A 302 15.60 -11.89 16.30
C LEU A 302 16.94 -11.16 16.33
N GLY A 303 17.38 -10.71 17.52
CA GLY A 303 18.68 -10.06 17.72
C GLY A 303 18.75 -8.63 17.20
N PHE A 304 17.62 -7.92 17.14
CA PHE A 304 17.64 -6.50 16.81
C PHE A 304 18.18 -5.66 17.97
N GLU A 305 19.06 -4.72 17.66
CA GLU A 305 19.45 -3.65 18.56
C GLU A 305 18.37 -2.56 18.54
N VAL A 306 17.76 -2.30 19.69
CA VAL A 306 16.77 -1.22 19.86
C VAL A 306 17.46 -0.03 20.49
N VAL A 307 17.58 1.05 19.72
CA VAL A 307 18.27 2.28 20.13
C VAL A 307 17.23 3.35 20.44
N ASP A 308 17.38 3.99 21.60
CA ASP A 308 16.60 5.19 21.93
C ASP A 308 17.18 6.36 21.14
N ILE A 309 16.35 6.97 20.28
CA ILE A 309 16.77 8.09 19.43
C ILE A 309 15.95 9.33 19.74
N GLU A 310 16.53 10.50 19.47
CA GLU A 310 15.80 11.75 19.44
C GLU A 310 15.60 12.18 17.99
N LEU A 311 14.37 12.54 17.63
CA LEU A 311 14.08 13.18 16.35
C LEU A 311 13.85 14.68 16.61
N PRO A 312 14.84 15.54 16.36
CA PRO A 312 14.62 16.97 16.51
C PRO A 312 13.61 17.46 15.46
N TYR A 313 12.94 18.57 15.77
CA TYR A 313 12.04 19.27 14.85
C TYR A 313 10.80 18.47 14.40
N ILE A 314 10.29 17.54 15.22
CA ILE A 314 9.04 16.83 14.89
C ILE A 314 7.86 17.80 14.63
N PRO A 315 7.63 18.86 15.44
CA PRO A 315 6.57 19.83 15.15
C PRO A 315 6.78 20.57 13.82
N GLU A 316 8.00 21.05 13.55
CA GLU A 316 8.31 21.77 12.31
C GLU A 316 8.27 20.85 11.09
N GLY A 317 8.68 19.58 11.24
CA GLY A 317 8.56 18.56 10.21
C GLY A 317 7.10 18.19 9.93
N GLN A 318 6.22 18.26 10.94
CA GLN A 318 4.78 18.13 10.76
C GLN A 318 4.21 19.33 9.98
N ASP A 319 4.63 20.55 10.31
CA ASP A 319 4.19 21.77 9.62
C ASP A 319 4.70 21.84 8.18
N ALA A 320 5.95 21.43 7.94
CA ALA A 320 6.56 21.35 6.61
C ALA A 320 6.09 20.12 5.81
N HIS A 321 5.43 19.17 6.47
CA HIS A 321 4.99 17.90 5.90
C HIS A 321 6.14 17.09 5.26
N CYS A 322 7.16 16.79 6.07
CA CYS A 322 8.29 15.96 5.66
C CYS A 322 7.91 14.47 5.58
N GLY A 323 8.53 13.72 4.66
CA GLY A 323 8.22 12.30 4.49
C GLY A 323 9.36 11.46 3.92
N ASN A 324 9.82 10.48 4.69
CA ASN A 324 10.83 9.49 4.29
C ASN A 324 10.16 8.18 3.88
N PRO A 325 10.80 7.34 3.04
CA PRO A 325 10.29 6.01 2.70
C PRO A 325 9.89 5.25 3.95
N ALA A 326 8.75 4.56 3.87
CA ALA A 326 8.19 3.93 5.04
C ALA A 326 7.28 2.76 4.66
N ILE A 327 7.19 1.79 5.54
CA ILE A 327 6.24 0.69 5.43
C ILE A 327 5.39 0.64 6.70
N SER A 328 4.08 0.49 6.53
CA SER A 328 3.17 0.14 7.61
C SER A 328 2.86 -1.34 7.52
N ALA A 329 3.02 -2.05 8.63
CA ALA A 329 2.72 -3.47 8.76
C ALA A 329 1.82 -3.71 9.98
N PRO A 330 0.82 -4.59 9.88
CA PRO A 330 0.04 -5.04 11.02
C PRO A 330 0.91 -5.87 11.96
N VAL A 331 0.84 -5.61 13.26
CA VAL A 331 1.60 -6.34 14.29
C VAL A 331 0.73 -6.88 15.42
N GLY A 332 -0.58 -6.72 15.34
CA GLY A 332 -1.48 -7.29 16.33
C GLY A 332 -2.81 -6.57 16.35
N TYR A 333 -3.53 -6.73 17.46
CA TYR A 333 -4.88 -6.22 17.58
C TYR A 333 -5.18 -5.74 19.01
N ALA A 334 -5.87 -4.62 19.12
CA ALA A 334 -6.36 -4.09 20.38
C ALA A 334 -7.86 -4.36 20.55
N ASP A 335 -8.31 -4.38 21.81
CA ASP A 335 -9.73 -4.33 22.10
C ASP A 335 -10.31 -2.94 21.79
N PRO A 336 -11.57 -2.87 21.32
CA PRO A 336 -12.27 -1.60 21.22
C PRO A 336 -12.39 -0.95 22.61
N VAL A 337 -12.32 0.38 22.67
CA VAL A 337 -12.67 1.11 23.90
C VAL A 337 -14.13 0.78 24.24
N GLU A 338 -14.45 0.61 25.54
CA GLU A 338 -15.64 -0.05 26.14
C GLU A 338 -17.06 0.42 25.70
N THR A 339 -17.21 1.13 24.58
CA THR A 339 -18.49 1.57 24.02
C THR A 339 -18.62 1.38 22.50
N ALA A 340 -17.60 0.83 21.80
CA ALA A 340 -17.53 0.87 20.33
C ALA A 340 -17.99 -0.41 19.59
N GLY A 341 -18.34 -1.50 20.30
CA GLY A 341 -18.87 -2.74 19.70
C GLY A 341 -18.05 -4.00 20.02
N GLU A 342 -18.37 -5.10 19.34
CA GLU A 342 -17.66 -6.38 19.44
C GLU A 342 -16.53 -6.48 18.38
N GLY A 343 -15.45 -7.20 18.69
CA GLY A 343 -14.37 -7.49 17.74
C GLY A 343 -12.99 -7.05 18.21
N LYS A 344 -12.06 -6.92 17.27
CA LYS A 344 -10.66 -6.52 17.51
C LYS A 344 -10.25 -5.48 16.47
N ILE A 345 -9.54 -4.44 16.89
CA ILE A 345 -9.05 -3.36 16.03
C ILE A 345 -7.61 -3.66 15.64
N PRO A 346 -7.26 -3.69 14.34
CA PRO A 346 -5.88 -3.92 13.92
C PRO A 346 -4.96 -2.78 14.36
N ILE A 347 -3.76 -3.13 14.79
CA ILE A 347 -2.70 -2.19 15.14
C ILE A 347 -1.56 -2.33 14.13
N GLY A 348 -1.24 -1.22 13.46
CA GLY A 348 -0.10 -1.11 12.56
C GLY A 348 1.11 -0.53 13.28
N LEU A 349 2.29 -1.13 13.05
CA LEU A 349 3.58 -0.54 13.34
C LEU A 349 4.18 -0.01 12.03
N MET A 350 4.87 1.13 12.10
CA MET A 350 5.46 1.76 10.93
C MET A 350 6.98 1.80 11.09
N ALA A 351 7.69 1.29 10.09
CA ALA A 351 9.11 1.50 9.94
C ALA A 351 9.37 2.60 8.91
N ILE A 352 10.32 3.49 9.21
CA ILE A 352 10.83 4.52 8.32
C ILE A 352 12.26 4.14 7.98
N GLY A 353 12.62 4.25 6.70
CA GLY A 353 13.95 3.93 6.20
C GLY A 353 14.57 5.10 5.45
N ASP A 354 15.83 4.95 5.11
CA ASP A 354 16.55 5.90 4.27
C ASP A 354 16.01 5.90 2.84
N TRP A 355 16.34 6.93 2.07
CA TRP A 355 16.07 6.95 0.63
C TRP A 355 16.68 5.70 -0.05
N GLY A 356 16.03 5.12 -1.06
CA GLY A 356 16.53 3.90 -1.71
C GLY A 356 16.56 2.61 -0.87
N SER A 357 16.33 2.65 0.45
CA SER A 357 16.40 1.50 1.39
C SER A 357 15.19 0.54 1.33
N LYS A 358 14.50 0.49 0.20
CA LYS A 358 13.28 -0.30 -0.01
C LYS A 358 13.42 -1.75 0.44
N ASP A 359 14.56 -2.38 0.17
CA ASP A 359 14.79 -3.81 0.44
C ASP A 359 14.91 -4.06 1.96
N GLN A 360 15.42 -3.09 2.73
CA GLN A 360 15.41 -3.13 4.19
C GLN A 360 13.99 -3.00 4.76
N LEU A 361 13.17 -2.10 4.19
CA LEU A 361 11.76 -1.95 4.60
C LEU A 361 10.93 -3.20 4.24
N LEU A 362 11.14 -3.78 3.07
CA LEU A 362 10.50 -5.05 2.68
C LEU A 362 10.97 -6.21 3.56
N GLY A 363 12.26 -6.25 3.90
CA GLY A 363 12.82 -7.19 4.87
C GLY A 363 12.15 -7.08 6.24
N TRP A 364 12.03 -5.86 6.78
CA TRP A 364 11.33 -5.63 8.05
C TRP A 364 9.86 -6.05 7.98
N GLY A 365 9.17 -5.71 6.89
CA GLY A 365 7.77 -6.09 6.68
C GLY A 365 7.56 -7.60 6.73
N ARG A 366 8.50 -8.39 6.18
CA ARG A 366 8.48 -9.86 6.29
C ARG A 366 8.61 -10.33 7.73
N GLU A 367 9.52 -9.76 8.52
CA GLU A 367 9.64 -10.10 9.95
C GLU A 367 8.35 -9.79 10.71
N ALA A 368 7.67 -8.68 10.36
CA ALA A 368 6.36 -8.35 10.92
C ALA A 368 5.28 -9.36 10.50
N GLU A 369 5.29 -9.84 9.25
CA GLU A 369 4.40 -10.90 8.77
C GLU A 369 4.64 -12.23 9.49
N ILE A 370 5.90 -12.65 9.65
CA ILE A 370 6.28 -13.85 10.40
C ILE A 370 5.80 -13.74 11.85
N TYR A 371 6.09 -12.60 12.51
CA TYR A 371 5.66 -12.35 13.88
C TYR A 371 4.14 -12.46 14.02
N LEU A 372 3.37 -11.79 13.16
CA LEU A 372 1.91 -11.79 13.27
C LEU A 372 1.28 -13.17 12.99
N ASN A 373 1.88 -13.99 12.12
CA ASN A 373 1.33 -15.31 11.79
C ASN A 373 1.78 -16.42 12.74
N HIS A 374 2.98 -16.34 13.33
CA HIS A 374 3.57 -17.46 14.08
C HIS A 374 3.86 -17.17 15.55
N VAL A 375 3.97 -15.90 15.94
CA VAL A 375 4.39 -15.52 17.29
C VAL A 375 3.27 -14.81 18.05
N TYR A 376 2.54 -13.93 17.39
CA TYR A 376 1.44 -13.20 17.99
C TYR A 376 0.30 -14.15 18.40
N GLU A 377 -0.13 -14.05 19.66
CA GLU A 377 -1.19 -14.92 20.19
C GLU A 377 -2.51 -14.73 19.43
N GLY A 378 -3.09 -15.83 18.94
CA GLY A 378 -4.29 -15.82 18.13
C GLY A 378 -4.07 -15.42 16.66
N GLY A 379 -2.83 -15.15 16.28
CA GLY A 379 -2.38 -14.98 14.90
C GLY A 379 -3.06 -13.85 14.12
N ARG A 380 -2.94 -13.95 12.80
CA ARG A 380 -3.56 -13.07 11.82
C ARG A 380 -5.08 -13.26 11.78
N LYS A 381 -5.84 -12.17 11.86
CA LYS A 381 -7.32 -12.16 11.83
C LYS A 381 -7.86 -11.58 10.53
N ARG A 382 -8.94 -12.18 10.02
CA ARG A 382 -9.80 -11.62 8.96
C ARG A 382 -10.88 -10.72 9.58
N PRO A 383 -11.40 -9.73 8.82
CA PRO A 383 -12.65 -9.06 9.18
C PRO A 383 -13.79 -10.07 9.41
N ASN A 384 -14.63 -9.79 10.41
CA ASN A 384 -15.76 -10.65 10.76
C ASN A 384 -16.95 -10.46 9.79
N GLY A 385 -17.84 -11.46 9.77
CA GLY A 385 -19.13 -11.38 9.08
C GLY A 385 -18.99 -11.10 7.58
N GLU A 386 -19.70 -10.09 7.09
CA GLU A 386 -19.65 -9.70 5.67
C GLU A 386 -18.40 -8.87 5.31
N GLY A 387 -17.53 -8.53 6.28
CA GLY A 387 -16.35 -7.71 6.04
C GLY A 387 -15.24 -8.39 5.24
N TRP A 388 -15.31 -9.70 5.03
CA TRP A 388 -14.37 -10.47 4.22
C TRP A 388 -15.10 -11.43 3.28
N VAL A 389 -14.60 -11.54 2.06
CA VAL A 389 -15.18 -12.38 1.01
C VAL A 389 -14.14 -13.39 0.51
N ASP A 390 -14.50 -14.67 0.56
CA ASP A 390 -13.74 -15.74 -0.10
C ASP A 390 -14.10 -15.80 -1.59
N VAL A 391 -13.35 -15.08 -2.40
CA VAL A 391 -13.57 -15.01 -3.85
C VAL A 391 -13.36 -16.35 -4.55
N PHE A 392 -12.46 -17.23 -4.07
CA PHE A 392 -12.32 -18.56 -4.68
C PHE A 392 -13.54 -19.42 -4.41
N LYS A 393 -14.13 -19.33 -3.21
CA LYS A 393 -15.39 -20.01 -2.92
C LYS A 393 -16.52 -19.49 -3.81
N LEU A 394 -16.61 -18.18 -4.04
CA LEU A 394 -17.60 -17.59 -4.94
C LEU A 394 -17.39 -17.99 -6.41
N ALA A 395 -16.14 -18.02 -6.87
CA ALA A 395 -15.83 -18.39 -8.26
C ALA A 395 -16.09 -19.87 -8.57
N SER A 396 -16.14 -20.73 -7.55
CA SER A 396 -16.45 -22.16 -7.72
C SER A 396 -17.89 -22.39 -8.18
N SER A 397 -18.85 -21.60 -7.66
CA SER A 397 -20.28 -21.80 -7.95
C SER A 397 -20.69 -21.34 -9.36
N GLN A 398 -19.78 -20.71 -10.12
CA GLN A 398 -20.02 -20.22 -11.47
C GLN A 398 -19.35 -21.08 -12.56
N MET A 399 -18.59 -22.11 -12.20
CA MET A 399 -17.97 -23.01 -13.18
C MET A 399 -18.95 -24.03 -13.80
N ASP A 400 -20.16 -24.19 -13.23
CA ASP A 400 -21.15 -25.18 -13.67
C ASP A 400 -21.96 -24.77 -14.93
N THR A 401 -21.60 -23.70 -15.63
CA THR A 401 -22.31 -23.26 -16.84
C THR A 401 -21.37 -22.92 -17.99
N VAL A 402 -20.53 -23.86 -18.40
CA VAL A 402 -20.01 -23.91 -19.78
C VAL A 402 -20.00 -25.36 -20.24
N SER A 403 -21.14 -25.81 -20.77
CA SER A 403 -21.28 -27.05 -21.54
C SER A 403 -21.74 -26.73 -22.94
#